data_AF-A0A7Y0GVV5-F1
#
_entry.id   AF-A0A7Y0GVV5-F1
#
_cell.length_a   1.000
_cell.length_b   1.000
_cell.length_c   1.000
_cell.angle_alpha   90.00
_cell.angle_beta   90.00
_cell.angle_gamma   90.00
#
_symmetry.space_group_name_H-M   'P 1'
#
loop_
_entity.id
_entity.type
_entity.pdbx_description
1 polymer ?
#
loop_
_entity_poly.entity_id
_entity_poly.type
_entity_poly.pdbx_seq_one_letter_code
_entity_poly.pdbx_strand_id
1 'polypeptide(L)'
;MLHARAGEERVIPFLLRNPWRREREVAVAVGTWHVCDGGRLEVRSEVDAGESLTLQPCENRVVRLGIRVQGICDDTKNADDTKNAKGDTKNVLTDERRFGCDVEFCASAYADVRFEGCARPQRVAVVVHPASCNAVELPCDCGCCC
;
A
#
# COMPACT_ATOMS: atom_id res chain seq x y z
N MET A 1 11.51 1.03 -5.43
CA MET A 1 10.84 1.39 -4.16
C MET A 1 9.79 2.45 -4.49
N LEU A 2 8.57 2.30 -3.99
CA LEU A 2 7.49 3.27 -4.18
C LEU A 2 7.04 3.85 -2.84
N HIS A 3 6.46 5.04 -2.87
CA HIS A 3 5.94 5.72 -1.69
C HIS A 3 4.42 5.80 -1.80
N ALA A 4 3.71 5.62 -0.69
CA ALA A 4 2.26 5.69 -0.61
C ALA A 4 1.81 6.23 0.76
N ARG A 5 0.52 6.54 0.88
CA ARG A 5 -0.18 6.71 2.15
C ARG A 5 -1.15 5.55 2.37
N ALA A 6 -1.60 5.35 3.60
CA ALA A 6 -2.70 4.42 3.87
C ALA A 6 -3.96 4.85 3.09
N GLY A 7 -4.67 3.87 2.52
CA GLY A 7 -5.83 4.10 1.67
C GLY A 7 -5.51 4.41 0.21
N GLU A 8 -4.25 4.65 -0.16
CA GLU A 8 -3.87 4.89 -1.56
C GLU A 8 -3.72 3.60 -2.37
N GLU A 9 -3.99 3.72 -3.67
CA GLU A 9 -3.67 2.71 -4.67
C GLU A 9 -2.51 3.19 -5.54
N ARG A 10 -1.53 2.31 -5.77
CA ARG A 10 -0.37 2.55 -6.62
C ARG A 10 -0.30 1.49 -7.71
N VAL A 11 0.08 1.92 -8.91
CA VAL A 11 0.17 1.04 -10.07
C VAL A 11 1.61 0.98 -10.56
N ILE A 12 2.18 -0.23 -10.64
CA ILE A 12 3.52 -0.47 -11.15
C ILE A 12 3.42 -1.15 -12.52
N PRO A 13 3.88 -0.51 -13.60
CA PRO A 13 3.96 -1.14 -14.92
C PRO A 13 5.23 -1.99 -15.06
N PHE A 14 5.06 -3.23 -15.53
CA PHE A 14 6.12 -4.14 -15.96
C PHE A 14 6.03 -4.35 -17.47
N LEU A 15 7.09 -4.00 -18.20
CA LEU A 15 7.17 -4.24 -19.63
C LEU A 15 7.77 -5.62 -19.90
N LEU A 16 6.93 -6.56 -20.32
CA LEU A 16 7.34 -7.88 -20.79
C LEU A 16 7.66 -7.81 -22.27
N ARG A 17 8.76 -8.47 -22.66
CA ARG A 17 9.21 -8.54 -24.05
C ARG A 17 9.44 -9.99 -24.42
N ASN A 18 8.82 -10.45 -25.51
CA ASN A 18 9.13 -11.74 -26.10
C ASN A 18 10.06 -11.54 -27.31
N PRO A 19 11.39 -11.67 -27.17
CA PRO A 19 12.31 -11.51 -28.29
C PRO A 19 12.29 -12.69 -29.27
N TRP A 20 11.50 -13.74 -29.00
CA TRP A 20 11.47 -14.96 -29.78
C TRP A 20 10.42 -14.90 -30.88
N ARG A 21 10.63 -15.68 -31.95
CA ARG A 21 9.69 -15.81 -33.08
C ARG A 21 8.54 -16.80 -32.82
N ARG A 22 8.37 -17.25 -31.58
CA ARG A 22 7.31 -18.19 -31.18
C ARG A 22 6.54 -17.62 -30.00
N GLU A 23 5.30 -18.05 -29.85
CA GLU A 23 4.50 -17.74 -28.68
C GLU A 23 5.15 -18.24 -27.39
N ARG A 24 4.84 -17.56 -26.29
CA ARG A 24 5.37 -17.90 -24.98
C ARG A 24 4.34 -17.65 -23.90
N GLU A 25 3.99 -18.72 -23.20
CA GLU A 25 3.20 -18.63 -21.98
C GLU A 25 4.06 -18.10 -20.84
N VAL A 26 3.49 -17.18 -20.07
CA VAL A 26 4.12 -16.55 -18.90
C VAL A 26 3.14 -16.64 -17.75
N ALA A 27 3.52 -17.34 -16.68
CA ALA A 27 2.75 -17.35 -15.45
C ALA A 27 3.18 -16.18 -14.55
N VAL A 28 2.21 -15.49 -13.97
CA VAL A 28 2.42 -14.33 -13.13
C VAL A 28 1.91 -14.61 -11.72
N ALA A 29 2.77 -14.39 -10.73
CA ALA A 29 2.41 -14.60 -9.34
C ALA A 29 3.01 -13.52 -8.47
N VAL A 30 2.22 -13.00 -7.54
CA VAL A 30 2.69 -12.09 -6.49
C VAL A 30 2.89 -12.91 -5.22
N GLY A 31 4.10 -12.86 -4.66
CA GLY A 31 4.41 -13.51 -3.39
C GLY A 31 3.76 -12.81 -2.19
N THR A 32 3.89 -13.44 -1.03
CA THR A 32 3.43 -12.87 0.23
C THR A 32 4.14 -11.54 0.52
N TRP A 33 3.38 -10.56 1.00
CA TRP A 33 3.92 -9.31 1.48
C TRP A 33 4.55 -9.49 2.86
N HIS A 34 5.80 -9.07 2.99
CA HIS A 34 6.55 -9.05 4.23
C HIS A 34 6.63 -7.61 4.72
N VAL A 35 6.04 -7.34 5.90
CA VAL A 35 6.15 -6.05 6.59
C VAL A 35 7.46 -6.05 7.38
N CYS A 36 8.26 -4.99 7.23
CA CYS A 36 9.56 -4.90 7.88
C CYS A 36 9.47 -4.21 9.24
N ASP A 37 9.07 -2.94 9.23
CA ASP A 37 9.23 -2.04 10.37
C ASP A 37 8.09 -1.01 10.40
N GLY A 38 7.84 -0.43 11.58
CA GLY A 38 7.07 0.80 11.72
C GLY A 38 5.54 0.72 11.77
N GLY A 39 4.91 -0.47 11.78
CA GLY A 39 3.47 -0.55 12.02
C GLY A 39 2.77 -1.82 11.55
N ARG A 40 1.47 -1.91 11.83
CA ARG A 40 0.59 -2.96 11.31
C ARG A 40 0.03 -2.53 9.97
N LEU A 41 0.50 -3.18 8.91
CA LEU A 41 0.18 -2.84 7.53
C LEU A 41 -0.43 -4.05 6.82
N GLU A 42 -1.56 -3.84 6.16
CA GLU A 42 -2.10 -4.77 5.17
C GLU A 42 -1.80 -4.25 3.77
N VAL A 43 -1.12 -5.06 2.97
CA VAL A 43 -0.85 -4.76 1.56
C VAL A 43 -1.58 -5.79 0.71
N ARG A 44 -2.48 -5.30 -0.15
CA ARG A 44 -3.16 -6.11 -1.16
C ARG A 44 -2.61 -5.77 -2.52
N SER A 45 -2.50 -6.77 -3.37
CA SER A 45 -1.96 -6.60 -4.71
C SER A 45 -2.66 -7.49 -5.73
N GLU A 46 -2.85 -6.95 -6.92
CA GLU A 46 -3.51 -7.61 -8.04
C GLU A 46 -2.80 -7.27 -9.34
N VAL A 47 -2.73 -8.25 -10.25
CA VAL A 47 -2.13 -8.07 -11.57
C VAL A 47 -3.23 -8.05 -12.62
N ASP A 48 -3.22 -7.03 -13.50
CA ASP A 48 -4.25 -6.83 -14.52
C ASP A 48 -4.33 -7.96 -15.57
N ALA A 49 -3.22 -8.69 -15.76
CA ALA A 49 -3.13 -9.81 -16.70
C ALA A 49 -3.65 -11.15 -16.13
N GLY A 50 -4.03 -11.22 -14.84
CA GLY A 50 -4.38 -12.47 -14.18
C GLY A 50 -3.17 -13.35 -13.84
N GLU A 51 -3.40 -14.66 -13.69
CA GLU A 51 -2.38 -15.63 -13.27
C GLU A 51 -1.45 -16.09 -14.41
N SER A 52 -1.89 -15.95 -15.67
CA SER A 52 -1.07 -16.27 -16.84
C SER A 52 -1.46 -15.44 -18.05
N LEU A 53 -0.49 -15.26 -18.95
CA LEU A 53 -0.71 -14.63 -20.25
C LEU A 53 0.18 -15.27 -21.32
N THR A 54 -0.28 -15.19 -22.57
CA THR A 54 0.51 -15.62 -23.73
C THR A 54 1.05 -14.40 -24.46
N LEU A 55 2.37 -14.31 -24.58
CA LEU A 55 3.05 -13.33 -25.42
C LEU A 55 3.23 -13.87 -26.84
N GLN A 56 2.79 -13.09 -27.81
CA GLN A 56 2.96 -13.35 -29.23
C GLN A 56 4.44 -13.23 -29.65
N PRO A 57 4.81 -13.78 -30.82
CA PRO A 57 6.15 -13.59 -31.38
C PRO A 57 6.53 -12.11 -31.47
N CYS A 58 7.71 -11.74 -30.97
CA CYS A 58 8.21 -10.36 -31.00
C CYS A 58 7.31 -9.32 -30.29
N GLU A 59 6.37 -9.75 -29.42
CA GLU A 59 5.46 -8.84 -28.71
C GLU A 59 6.14 -8.11 -27.55
N ASN A 60 5.74 -6.84 -27.37
CA ASN A 60 5.98 -6.07 -26.16
C ASN A 60 4.63 -5.82 -25.46
N ARG A 61 4.47 -6.23 -24.20
CA ARG A 61 3.23 -6.08 -23.45
C ARG A 61 3.51 -5.47 -22.07
N VAL A 62 2.68 -4.51 -21.68
CA VAL A 62 2.71 -3.94 -20.32
C VAL A 62 1.71 -4.68 -19.45
N VAL A 63 2.19 -5.21 -18.34
CA VAL A 63 1.41 -5.81 -17.24
C VAL A 63 1.47 -4.86 -16.05
N ARG A 64 0.35 -4.59 -15.39
CA ARG A 64 0.27 -3.66 -14.27
C ARG A 64 -0.03 -4.40 -12.98
N LEU A 65 0.79 -4.11 -11.97
CA LEU A 65 0.53 -4.51 -10.59
C LEU A 65 -0.13 -3.34 -9.86
N GLY A 66 -1.40 -3.50 -9.52
CA GLY A 66 -2.10 -2.65 -8.57
C GLY A 66 -1.73 -3.04 -7.15
N ILE A 67 -1.44 -2.04 -6.32
CA ILE A 67 -1.09 -2.21 -4.91
C ILE A 67 -1.97 -1.28 -4.10
N ARG A 68 -2.76 -1.84 -3.20
CA ARG A 68 -3.55 -1.11 -2.21
C ARG A 68 -2.96 -1.33 -0.84
N VAL A 69 -2.83 -0.24 -0.11
CA VAL A 69 -2.19 -0.23 1.21
C VAL A 69 -3.20 0.25 2.24
N GLN A 70 -3.33 -0.46 3.35
CA GLN A 70 -4.19 -0.08 4.48
C GLN A 70 -3.41 -0.26 5.79
N GLY A 71 -3.51 0.71 6.70
CA GLY A 71 -3.09 0.49 8.08
C GLY A 71 -4.14 -0.37 8.81
N ILE A 72 -3.69 -1.12 9.80
CA ILE A 72 -4.56 -1.93 10.66
C ILE A 72 -4.73 -1.21 11.99
N CYS A 73 -5.95 -0.81 12.31
CA CYS A 73 -6.35 -0.28 13.61
C CYS A 73 -6.93 -1.38 14.50
N ASP A 74 -6.65 -1.33 15.79
CA ASP A 74 -7.35 -2.14 16.78
C ASP A 74 -8.71 -1.49 17.08
N ASP A 75 -9.79 -1.98 16.48
CA ASP A 75 -11.16 -1.67 16.90
C ASP A 75 -11.46 -2.36 18.24
N THR A 76 -10.71 -2.04 19.30
CA THR A 76 -11.11 -2.39 20.66
C THR A 76 -11.83 -1.20 21.26
N LYS A 77 -13.14 -1.11 20.99
CA LYS A 77 -14.19 -0.88 22.02
C LYS A 77 -15.62 -0.91 21.45
N ASN A 78 -16.42 -1.79 22.08
CA ASN A 78 -17.84 -1.67 22.43
C ASN A 78 -18.92 -2.25 21.50
N ALA A 79 -19.04 -3.57 21.51
CA ALA A 79 -20.33 -4.26 21.65
C ALA A 79 -20.16 -5.22 22.83
N ASP A 80 -20.49 -4.86 24.06
CA ASP A 80 -21.87 -4.78 24.54
C ASP A 80 -21.87 -3.99 25.86
N ASP A 81 -22.41 -2.78 25.85
CA ASP A 81 -22.92 -2.14 27.06
C ASP A 81 -24.16 -1.34 26.67
N THR A 82 -25.23 -2.09 26.43
CA THR A 82 -26.55 -1.54 26.18
C THR A 82 -27.12 -1.03 27.51
N LYS A 83 -27.13 0.30 27.74
CA LYS A 83 -28.34 1.12 28.02
C LYS A 83 -28.05 2.50 28.66
N ASN A 84 -28.67 3.49 28.01
CA ASN A 84 -29.24 4.75 28.54
C ASN A 84 -28.29 5.92 28.86
N ALA A 85 -28.28 6.97 28.02
CA ALA A 85 -29.11 8.18 28.21
C ALA A 85 -28.60 9.39 27.39
N LYS A 86 -29.42 9.81 26.40
CA LYS A 86 -29.80 11.19 26.03
C LYS A 86 -28.77 12.33 26.20
N GLY A 87 -28.30 12.90 25.08
CA GLY A 87 -27.64 14.22 25.06
C GLY A 87 -27.29 14.68 23.64
N ASP A 88 -28.01 15.68 23.16
CA ASP A 88 -27.95 16.31 21.84
C ASP A 88 -26.69 17.18 21.65
N THR A 89 -25.82 16.91 20.66
CA THR A 89 -24.93 17.93 20.07
C THR A 89 -24.43 17.55 18.66
N LYS A 90 -24.97 18.26 17.66
CA LYS A 90 -24.35 18.61 16.35
C LYS A 90 -23.53 17.54 15.61
N ASN A 91 -24.18 16.90 14.63
CA ASN A 91 -23.55 16.22 13.50
C ASN A 91 -22.63 17.18 12.73
N VAL A 92 -21.35 17.23 13.09
CA VAL A 92 -20.29 17.56 12.13
C VAL A 92 -19.96 16.25 11.43
N LEU A 93 -20.54 16.08 10.24
CA LEU A 93 -20.25 14.99 9.33
C LEU A 93 -18.83 15.24 8.75
N THR A 94 -17.78 14.95 9.52
CA THR A 94 -16.43 14.87 8.94
C THR A 94 -16.35 13.63 8.07
N ASP A 95 -15.92 13.85 6.83
CA ASP A 95 -15.70 12.91 5.73
C ASP A 95 -14.56 11.90 6.04
N GLU A 96 -14.54 11.31 7.24
CA GLU A 96 -13.42 10.53 7.77
C GLU A 96 -13.54 9.03 7.52
N ARG A 97 -14.63 8.56 6.91
CA ARG A 97 -14.82 7.12 6.61
C ARG A 97 -14.27 6.69 5.25
N ARG A 98 -13.49 7.53 4.57
CA ARG A 98 -12.88 7.21 3.26
C ARG A 98 -11.42 6.80 3.31
N PHE A 99 -10.76 6.98 4.45
CA PHE A 99 -9.39 6.55 4.64
C PHE A 99 -9.40 5.34 5.56
N GLY A 100 -9.03 4.17 5.02
CA GLY A 100 -8.62 3.04 5.86
C GLY A 100 -7.56 3.52 6.85
N CYS A 101 -7.49 2.88 8.02
CA CYS A 101 -6.71 3.38 9.15
C CYS A 101 -5.29 3.81 8.74
N ASP A 102 -4.87 4.98 9.21
CA ASP A 102 -3.53 5.53 8.95
C ASP A 102 -2.46 4.73 9.69
N VAL A 103 -1.20 4.86 9.24
CA VAL A 103 -0.05 4.31 9.97
C VAL A 103 0.43 5.31 11.01
N GLU A 104 0.79 4.85 12.21
CA GLU A 104 1.31 5.73 13.27
C GLU A 104 2.73 6.23 12.96
N PHE A 105 3.55 5.38 12.35
CA PHE A 105 4.92 5.69 11.92
C PHE A 105 5.13 5.26 10.46
N CYS A 106 6.23 5.71 9.88
CA CYS A 106 6.62 5.26 8.54
C CYS A 106 6.79 3.74 8.54
N ALA A 107 5.99 3.05 7.74
CA ALA A 107 6.03 1.60 7.61
C ALA A 107 6.58 1.18 6.24
N SER A 108 7.10 -0.04 6.15
CA SER A 108 7.52 -0.59 4.86
C SER A 108 7.18 -2.06 4.69
N ALA A 109 6.90 -2.44 3.44
CA ALA A 109 6.66 -3.82 3.07
C ALA A 109 7.25 -4.15 1.70
N TYR A 110 7.54 -5.42 1.48
CA TYR A 110 8.01 -5.91 0.18
C TYR A 110 7.41 -7.26 -0.19
N ALA A 111 7.33 -7.51 -1.50
CA ALA A 111 6.96 -8.81 -2.06
C ALA A 111 7.76 -9.06 -3.34
N ASP A 112 7.92 -10.34 -3.68
CA ASP A 112 8.53 -10.75 -4.94
C ASP A 112 7.43 -11.06 -5.97
N VAL A 113 7.53 -10.44 -7.15
CA VAL A 113 6.64 -10.68 -8.29
C VAL A 113 7.37 -11.58 -9.29
N ARG A 114 6.78 -12.73 -9.60
CA ARG A 114 7.36 -13.74 -10.50
C ARG A 114 6.68 -13.66 -11.86
N PHE A 115 7.50 -13.71 -12.91
CA PHE A 115 7.08 -13.80 -14.31
C PHE A 115 7.71 -15.06 -14.90
N GLU A 116 7.20 -16.21 -14.47
CA GLU A 116 7.78 -17.52 -14.81
C GLU A 116 7.77 -17.72 -16.32
N GLY A 117 8.91 -18.14 -16.83
CA GLY A 117 9.11 -18.27 -18.27
C GLY A 117 9.43 -16.95 -18.99
N CYS A 118 9.43 -15.76 -18.38
CA CYS A 118 9.78 -14.51 -19.06
C CYS A 118 10.99 -13.80 -18.46
N ALA A 119 11.00 -13.57 -17.14
CA ALA A 119 12.01 -12.77 -16.47
C ALA A 119 12.33 -13.32 -15.07
N ARG A 120 13.43 -12.84 -14.48
CA ARG A 120 13.73 -13.12 -13.07
C ARG A 120 12.68 -12.46 -12.17
N PRO A 121 12.43 -12.99 -10.96
CA PRO A 121 11.56 -12.34 -9.99
C PRO A 121 11.96 -10.88 -9.74
N GLN A 122 10.97 -10.00 -9.66
CA GLN A 122 11.12 -8.58 -9.39
C GLN A 122 10.70 -8.29 -7.96
N ARG A 123 11.60 -7.73 -7.14
CA ARG A 123 11.26 -7.31 -5.78
C ARG A 123 10.61 -5.93 -5.82
N VAL A 124 9.40 -5.86 -5.31
CA VAL A 124 8.66 -4.61 -5.13
C VAL A 124 8.65 -4.26 -3.65
N ALA A 125 8.98 -3.01 -3.33
CA ALA A 125 8.92 -2.49 -1.97
C ALA A 125 8.10 -1.19 -1.95
N VAL A 126 7.26 -1.06 -0.92
CA VAL A 126 6.45 0.11 -0.62
C VAL A 126 6.84 0.70 0.72
N VAL A 127 6.98 2.02 0.77
CA VAL A 127 7.09 2.82 1.99
C VAL A 127 5.80 3.59 2.17
N VAL A 128 5.23 3.50 3.36
CA VAL A 128 3.96 4.09 3.72
C VAL A 128 4.22 5.19 4.73
N HIS A 129 3.84 6.41 4.37
CA HIS A 129 4.02 7.58 5.24
C HIS A 129 2.74 7.85 6.03
N PRO A 130 2.84 8.24 7.30
CA PRO A 130 1.70 8.68 8.08
C PRO A 130 1.08 9.92 7.44
N ALA A 131 -0.22 10.12 7.62
CA ALA A 131 -0.92 11.34 7.22
C ALA A 131 -0.45 12.55 8.05
N SER A 132 -0.17 12.34 9.34
CA SER A 132 0.30 13.37 10.27
C SER A 132 1.72 13.08 10.79
N CYS A 133 2.55 14.13 10.90
CA CYS A 133 3.85 14.04 11.55
C CYS A 133 3.77 14.51 13.01
N ASN A 134 4.69 14.02 13.86
CA ASN A 134 4.86 14.54 15.21
C ASN A 134 5.28 16.01 15.18
N ALA A 135 4.81 16.77 16.18
CA ALA A 135 5.23 18.15 16.36
C ALA A 135 6.74 18.23 16.61
N VAL A 136 7.40 19.17 15.95
CA VAL A 136 8.81 19.48 16.19
C VAL A 136 8.87 20.51 17.32
N GLU A 137 9.57 20.19 18.40
CA GLU A 137 9.80 21.13 19.49
C GLU A 137 10.76 22.24 19.03
N LEU A 138 10.32 23.49 19.19
CA LEU A 138 11.14 24.66 18.90
C LEU A 138 11.37 25.42 20.21
N PRO A 139 12.62 25.57 20.68
CA PRO A 139 12.89 26.43 21.82
C PRO A 139 12.68 27.88 21.40
N CYS A 140 11.76 28.57 22.08
CA CYS A 140 11.70 30.02 22.02
C CYS A 140 12.79 30.55 22.95
N ASP A 141 13.96 30.89 22.41
CA ASP A 141 14.96 31.61 23.19
C ASP A 141 14.39 32.99 23.53
N CYS A 142 14.12 33.20 24.82
CA CYS A 142 13.88 34.53 25.35
C CYS A 142 15.14 35.33 25.04
N GLY A 143 15.07 36.28 24.11
CA GLY A 143 16.12 37.28 23.89
C GLY A 143 16.27 38.13 25.14
N CYS A 144 16.89 37.59 26.19
CA CYS A 144 17.38 38.35 27.32
C CYS A 144 18.62 39.08 26.82
N CYS A 145 18.40 40.37 26.58
CA CYS A 145 19.35 41.38 26.12
C CYS A 145 20.70 41.32 26.85
N CYS A 146 21.76 41.63 26.08
CA CYS A 146 23.09 41.98 26.57
C CYS A 146 23.08 43.21 27.48
#